data_AF-A0A3B9KG00-F1
#
_entry.id   AF-A0A3B9KG00-F1
#
_cell.length_a   1.000
_cell.length_b   1.000
_cell.length_c   1.000
_cell.angle_alpha   90.00
_cell.angle_beta   90.00
_cell.angle_gamma   90.00
#
_symmetry.space_group_name_H-M   'P 1'
#
loop_
_entity.id
_entity.type
_entity.pdbx_description
1 polymer ?
#
loop_
_entity_poly.entity_id
_entity_poly.type
_entity_poly.pdbx_seq_one_letter_code
_entity_poly.pdbx_strand_id
1 'polypeptide(L)'
;MGRDILVDGYNIIKNSATFRTVETRNFAAARAALLTQLVSRYRHTPHRVTVVFDGDGASEQISHERRICIIYSRHNETADSVIARLATEA
;
A
#
# COMPACT_ATOMS: atom_id res chain seq x y z
N MET A 1 -17.46 -7.00 -13.16
CA MET A 1 -17.16 -5.74 -12.42
C MET A 1 -16.56 -6.13 -11.07
N GLY A 2 -15.25 -6.36 -11.04
CA GLY A 2 -14.56 -6.61 -9.78
C GLY A 2 -14.37 -5.27 -9.07
N ARG A 3 -14.66 -5.21 -7.76
CA ARG A 3 -14.20 -4.08 -6.97
C ARG A 3 -12.72 -4.25 -6.73
N ASP A 4 -11.93 -3.24 -7.04
CA ASP A 4 -10.53 -3.16 -6.64
C ASP A 4 -10.45 -2.35 -5.33
N ILE A 5 -9.65 -2.85 -4.39
CA ILE A 5 -9.44 -2.21 -3.09
C ILE A 5 -8.12 -1.45 -3.18
N LEU A 6 -8.19 -0.13 -3.25
CA LEU A 6 -7.03 0.75 -3.21
C LEU A 6 -6.78 1.22 -1.78
N VAL A 7 -5.55 1.11 -1.31
CA VAL A 7 -5.16 1.43 0.07
C VAL A 7 -3.93 2.32 0.08
N ASP A 8 -3.98 3.44 0.79
CA ASP A 8 -2.79 4.22 1.15
C ASP A 8 -2.07 3.56 2.34
N GLY A 9 -0.87 3.05 2.08
CA GLY A 9 -0.08 2.33 3.06
C GLY A 9 0.48 3.20 4.18
N TYR A 10 0.92 4.44 3.91
CA TYR A 10 1.46 5.31 4.95
C TYR A 10 0.37 5.92 5.82
N ASN A 11 -0.82 6.16 5.26
CA ASN A 11 -1.96 6.60 6.06
C ASN A 11 -2.32 5.56 7.13
N ILE A 12 -2.35 4.26 6.78
CA ILE A 12 -2.63 3.19 7.75
C ILE A 12 -1.52 3.06 8.79
N ILE A 13 -0.24 3.15 8.38
CA ILE A 13 0.89 3.09 9.31
C ILE A 13 0.82 4.25 10.32
N LYS A 14 0.53 5.47 9.85
CA LYS A 14 0.42 6.68 10.70
C LYS A 14 -0.79 6.63 11.63
N ASN A 15 -1.92 6.10 11.18
CA ASN A 15 -3.17 6.10 11.94
C ASN A 15 -3.29 4.93 12.94
N SER A 16 -2.39 3.94 12.86
CA SER A 16 -2.39 2.81 13.78
C SER A 16 -1.34 2.98 14.87
N ALA A 17 -1.80 3.13 16.11
CA ALA A 17 -0.94 3.34 17.29
C ALA A 17 0.12 2.23 17.46
N THR A 18 -0.18 1.02 17.01
CA THR A 18 0.72 -0.14 17.05
C THR A 18 1.91 0.01 16.11
N PHE A 19 1.74 0.69 14.98
CA PHE A 19 2.81 0.92 14.00
C PHE A 19 3.58 2.22 14.27
N ARG A 20 2.96 3.19 14.94
CA ARG A 20 3.60 4.47 15.30
C ARG A 20 4.88 4.32 16.10
N THR A 21 4.95 3.30 16.97
CA THR A 21 6.15 2.98 17.78
C THR A 21 7.23 2.27 16.96
N VAL A 22 6.84 1.57 15.89
CA VAL A 22 7.74 0.83 15.00
C VAL A 22 8.25 1.74 13.87
N GLU A 23 7.45 2.68 13.40
CA GLU A 23 7.79 3.69 12.39
C GLU A 23 9.03 4.49 12.79
N THR A 24 9.13 4.88 14.06
CA THR A 24 10.29 5.63 14.60
C THR A 24 11.59 4.83 14.59
N ARG A 25 11.51 3.50 14.49
CA ARG A 25 12.68 2.60 14.53
C ARG A 25 12.99 1.94 13.18
N ASN A 26 11.98 1.57 12.39
CA ASN A 26 12.16 0.88 11.12
C ASN A 26 10.88 0.89 10.24
N PHE A 27 10.83 1.79 9.26
CA PHE A 27 9.76 1.85 8.26
C PHE A 27 9.57 0.53 7.49
N ALA A 28 10.65 -0.21 7.20
CA ALA A 28 10.56 -1.47 6.47
C ALA A 28 9.84 -2.55 7.30
N ALA A 29 10.04 -2.57 8.62
CA ALA A 29 9.34 -3.50 9.52
C ALA A 29 7.85 -3.17 9.62
N ALA A 30 7.49 -1.89 9.73
CA ALA A 30 6.09 -1.45 9.72
C ALA A 30 5.39 -1.86 8.42
N ARG A 31 6.06 -1.69 7.28
CA ARG A 31 5.55 -2.11 5.97
C ARG A 31 5.30 -3.62 5.91
N ALA A 32 6.28 -4.43 6.31
CA ALA A 32 6.15 -5.89 6.28
C ALA A 32 5.00 -6.40 7.17
N ALA A 33 4.81 -5.79 8.34
CA ALA A 33 3.72 -6.13 9.24
C ALA A 33 2.35 -5.68 8.70
N LEU A 34 2.26 -4.51 8.05
CA LEU A 34 1.05 -4.08 7.36
C LEU A 34 0.68 -5.06 6.23
N LEU A 35 1.63 -5.39 5.36
CA LEU A 35 1.41 -6.32 4.24
C LEU A 35 0.96 -7.69 4.75
N THR A 36 1.59 -8.21 5.80
CA THR A 36 1.19 -9.47 6.43
C THR A 36 -0.25 -9.42 6.96
N GLN A 37 -0.63 -8.32 7.64
CA GLN A 37 -2.00 -8.13 8.11
C GLN A 37 -3.00 -8.03 6.98
N LEU A 38 -2.70 -7.28 5.91
CA LEU A 38 -3.58 -7.15 4.76
C LEU A 38 -3.74 -8.49 4.03
N VAL A 39 -2.65 -9.25 3.84
CA VAL A 39 -2.70 -10.58 3.22
C VAL A 39 -3.61 -11.50 4.03
N SER A 40 -3.50 -11.47 5.37
CA SER A 40 -4.34 -12.26 6.25
C SER A 40 -5.80 -11.83 6.19
N ARG A 41 -6.07 -10.51 6.28
CA ARG A 41 -7.41 -9.93 6.30
C ARG A 41 -8.17 -10.14 4.99
N TYR A 42 -7.49 -10.01 3.86
CA TYR A 42 -8.09 -10.14 2.52
C TYR A 42 -7.86 -11.53 1.89
N ARG A 43 -7.38 -12.51 2.65
CA ARG A 43 -7.09 -13.88 2.15
C ARG A 43 -8.28 -14.52 1.43
N HIS A 44 -9.49 -14.30 1.96
CA HIS A 44 -10.74 -14.88 1.48
C HIS A 44 -11.53 -13.95 0.56
N THR A 45 -11.00 -12.76 0.26
CA THR A 45 -11.67 -11.78 -0.59
C THR A 45 -11.39 -12.08 -2.06
N PRO A 46 -12.41 -12.02 -2.95
CA PRO A 46 -12.24 -12.19 -4.38
C PRO A 46 -11.71 -10.93 -5.10
N HIS A 47 -11.62 -9.81 -4.37
CA HIS A 47 -11.15 -8.51 -4.87
C HIS A 47 -9.63 -8.43 -4.90
N ARG A 48 -9.09 -7.70 -5.88
CA ARG A 48 -7.67 -7.38 -5.93
C ARG A 48 -7.40 -6.24 -4.94
N VAL A 49 -6.40 -6.42 -4.10
CA VAL A 49 -5.97 -5.39 -3.14
C VAL A 49 -4.70 -4.77 -3.67
N THR A 50 -4.72 -3.46 -3.88
CA THR A 50 -3.57 -2.67 -4.29
C THR A 50 -3.24 -1.67 -3.19
N VAL A 51 -2.03 -1.79 -2.65
CA VAL A 51 -1.49 -0.90 -1.63
C VAL A 51 -0.50 0.03 -2.30
N VAL A 52 -0.70 1.33 -2.13
CA VAL A 52 0.18 2.37 -2.66
C VAL A 52 0.96 2.99 -1.51
N PHE A 53 2.26 3.12 -1.69
CA PHE A 53 3.18 3.79 -0.78
C PHE A 53 3.83 4.97 -1.50
N ASP A 54 4.03 6.09 -0.81
CA ASP A 54 4.89 7.17 -1.29
C ASP A 54 6.32 6.66 -1.47
N GLY A 55 6.83 6.70 -2.70
CA GLY A 55 8.21 6.33 -3.01
C GLY A 55 9.06 7.54 -3.34
N ASP A 56 10.37 7.35 -3.21
CA ASP A 56 11.39 8.36 -3.56
C ASP A 56 12.19 7.93 -4.81
N GLY A 57 11.72 6.90 -5.51
CA GLY A 57 12.39 6.36 -6.69
C GLY A 57 12.17 7.22 -7.93
N ALA A 58 13.11 7.21 -8.88
CA ALA A 58 12.93 7.94 -10.14
C ALA A 58 11.71 7.49 -10.97
N SER A 59 11.21 6.28 -10.71
CA SER A 59 10.10 5.65 -11.42
C SER A 59 9.16 4.94 -10.44
N GLU A 60 7.89 4.79 -10.84
CA GLU A 60 6.92 3.96 -10.09
C GLU A 60 7.43 2.52 -10.01
N GLN A 61 7.45 1.95 -8.80
CA GLN A 61 7.85 0.56 -8.60
C GLN A 61 6.64 -0.28 -8.24
N ILE A 62 6.36 -1.29 -9.06
CA ILE A 62 5.27 -2.22 -8.83
C ILE A 62 5.86 -3.55 -8.35
N SER A 63 5.38 -4.04 -7.22
CA SER A 63 5.75 -5.31 -6.63
C SER A 63 4.49 -6.09 -6.29
N HIS A 64 4.54 -7.42 -6.38
CA HIS A 64 3.39 -8.26 -6.13
C HIS A 64 3.75 -9.21 -4.99
N GLU A 65 3.02 -9.09 -3.87
CA GLU A 65 3.18 -9.99 -2.74
C GLU A 65 1.94 -10.84 -2.57
N ARG A 66 2.05 -12.12 -2.97
CA ARG A 66 0.96 -13.10 -2.94
C ARG A 66 -0.27 -12.65 -3.74
N ARG A 67 -1.29 -12.07 -3.06
CA ARG A 67 -2.54 -11.57 -3.67
C ARG A 67 -2.65 -10.03 -3.59
N ILE A 68 -1.63 -9.37 -3.07
CA ILE A 68 -1.59 -7.92 -2.91
C ILE A 68 -0.64 -7.33 -3.94
N CYS A 69 -1.13 -6.35 -4.68
CA CYS A 69 -0.32 -5.50 -5.54
C CYS A 69 0.22 -4.35 -4.68
N ILE A 70 1.51 -4.09 -4.75
CA ILE A 70 2.19 -3.05 -4.00
C ILE A 70 2.75 -2.08 -5.02
N ILE A 71 2.43 -0.80 -4.91
CA ILE A 71 2.91 0.24 -5.79
C ILE A 71 3.65 1.27 -4.95
N TYR A 72 4.87 1.60 -5.33
CA TYR A 72 5.57 2.77 -4.81
C TYR A 72 5.48 3.87 -5.86
N SER A 73 4.96 5.03 -5.46
CA SER A 73 4.97 6.19 -6.34
C SER A 73 6.40 6.60 -6.68
N ARG A 74 6.56 7.35 -7.77
CA ARG A 74 7.83 8.00 -8.10
C ARG A 74 8.06 9.23 -7.23
N HIS A 75 9.32 9.66 -7.18
CA HIS A 75 9.74 10.93 -6.64
C HIS A 75 8.90 12.05 -7.27
N ASN A 76 8.32 12.90 -6.42
CA ASN A 76 7.41 14.00 -6.78
C ASN A 76 5.96 13.60 -7.14
N GLU A 77 5.53 12.36 -6.85
CA GLU A 77 4.15 11.91 -6.99
C GLU A 77 3.67 11.29 -5.67
N THR A 78 2.47 11.67 -5.23
CA THR A 78 1.90 11.16 -3.97
C THR A 78 1.09 9.88 -4.19
N ALA A 79 1.01 9.05 -3.15
CA ALA A 79 0.16 7.87 -3.13
C ALA A 79 -1.30 8.22 -3.48
N ASP A 80 -1.81 9.34 -2.97
CA ASP A 80 -3.15 9.86 -3.31
C ASP A 80 -3.34 10.07 -4.83
N SER A 81 -2.32 10.63 -5.50
CA SER A 81 -2.37 10.91 -6.95
C SER A 81 -2.40 9.61 -7.76
N VAL A 82 -1.58 8.63 -7.35
CA VAL A 82 -1.58 7.29 -7.95
C VAL A 82 -2.90 6.58 -7.71
N ILE A 83 -3.47 6.65 -6.49
CA ILE A 83 -4.78 6.07 -6.17
C ILE A 83 -5.88 6.71 -7.02
N ALA A 84 -5.89 8.04 -7.17
CA ALA A 84 -6.86 8.74 -8.00
C ALA A 84 -6.77 8.31 -9.48
N ARG A 85 -5.55 8.16 -10.00
CA ARG A 85 -5.29 7.63 -11.35
C ARG A 85 -5.85 6.22 -11.50
N LEU A 86 -5.48 5.31 -10.60
CA LEU A 86 -5.93 3.91 -10.63
C LEU A 86 -7.45 3.79 -10.50
N ALA A 87 -8.08 4.64 -9.68
CA ALA A 87 -9.53 4.67 -9.53
C ALA A 87 -10.26 5.17 -10.79
N THR A 88 -9.58 5.93 -11.65
CA THR A 88 -10.12 6.42 -12.93
C THR A 88 -9.91 5.40 -14.06
N GLU A 89 -8.87 4.57 -13.96
CA GLU A 89 -8.52 3.53 -14.95
C GLU A 89 -9.28 2.20 -14.75
N ALA A 90 -9.89 1.98 -13.58
CA ALA A 90 -10.62 0.76 -13.19
C ALA A 90 -12.10 0.79 -13.57
#